data_AF-A0A433DNU8-F1
#
_entry.id   AF-A0A433DNU8-F1
#
_cell.length_a   1.000
_cell.length_b   1.000
_cell.length_c   1.000
_cell.angle_alpha   90.00
_cell.angle_beta   90.00
_cell.angle_gamma   90.00
#
_symmetry.space_group_name_H-M   'P 1'
#
loop_
_entity.id
_entity.type
_entity.pdbx_description
1 polymer ?
#
loop_
_entity_poly.entity_id
_entity_poly.type
_entity_poly.pdbx_seq_one_letter_code
_entity_poly.pdbx_strand_id
1 'polypeptide(L)'
;MGKQLPDDLVEVLSLIGIDWPQIDEDEVKASAKDYRKLAEGIRDAVKEGNNACSHIVAGKSKGETVTAIDRRWGKLTTRDLSTFAKGCDTLADALDDCADLVLGCKIAIIAKLSATAAAAGAGVVGMFFTLGASGLLSAAAVAAARLIIQEIIDTAVERITSIVTDKIEGKILGELEKLFTDRLSGGSTYDVMASGSSDMAQDLVIEFDEFERSASDYQRTATNFDKKKGDFKSGGSQRKTSVKKDSRFHKLATVMDKAEDTVEEKALEMVKTLEDHGGKISKSKRDQKEEDERRGKEIAECDVDDGEEVRTYLLNADGSVQRLDESGRTSPLDTEDKTRLNGVVLNNGKAWIPSTPKEKSEFYADSKHPGRAPSRKIGFDSQDELVQATQAARIARDDYKGTNYAAGRYVEPGGKESILVGYSNKNGHSERMIGRPLLHNGKQDNLTEVFTEREPCRKNPECARWLDFYFKQNMKVTHVADYYTPEGKTTNTEHTKYLSHLKELHGK
;
A
#
# COMPACT_ATOMS: atom_id res chain seq x y z
N MET A 1 28.84 -29.27 -23.73
CA MET A 1 29.62 -30.49 -23.46
C MET A 1 31.05 -30.04 -23.30
N GLY A 2 31.61 -30.30 -22.13
CA GLY A 2 32.94 -29.84 -21.75
C GLY A 2 34.04 -30.38 -22.66
N LYS A 3 35.17 -29.69 -22.62
CA LYS A 3 36.35 -29.96 -23.44
C LYS A 3 36.85 -31.38 -23.21
N GLN A 4 36.95 -32.11 -24.32
CA GLN A 4 37.46 -33.48 -24.38
C GLN A 4 38.95 -33.49 -24.74
N LEU A 5 39.61 -34.57 -24.35
CA LEU A 5 40.98 -34.87 -24.75
C LEU A 5 40.97 -35.32 -26.22
N PRO A 6 41.81 -34.74 -27.10
CA PRO A 6 42.01 -35.27 -28.45
C PRO A 6 42.49 -36.73 -28.42
N ASP A 7 41.98 -37.56 -29.35
CA ASP A 7 42.24 -39.01 -29.38
C ASP A 7 43.74 -39.34 -29.40
N ASP A 8 44.53 -38.58 -30.16
CA ASP A 8 46.00 -38.75 -30.27
C ASP A 8 46.75 -38.50 -28.95
N LEU A 9 46.12 -37.86 -27.95
CA LEU A 9 46.73 -37.54 -26.65
C LEU A 9 46.29 -38.51 -25.53
N VAL A 10 45.29 -39.37 -25.78
CA VAL A 10 44.77 -40.35 -24.81
C VAL A 10 45.83 -41.37 -24.43
N GLU A 11 46.56 -41.89 -25.42
CA GLU A 11 47.62 -42.88 -25.20
C GLU A 11 48.79 -42.30 -24.41
N VAL A 12 49.16 -41.03 -24.68
CA VAL A 12 50.23 -40.33 -23.98
C VAL A 12 49.87 -40.13 -22.50
N LEU A 13 48.62 -39.74 -22.23
CA LEU A 13 48.15 -39.52 -20.87
C LEU A 13 48.07 -40.84 -20.07
N SER A 14 47.63 -41.93 -20.71
CA SER A 14 47.61 -43.28 -20.11
C SER A 14 49.01 -43.81 -19.80
N LEU A 15 49.98 -43.53 -20.66
CA LEU A 15 51.38 -43.93 -20.46
C LEU A 15 52.06 -43.17 -19.31
N ILE A 16 51.66 -41.92 -19.06
CA ILE A 16 52.13 -41.11 -17.92
C ILE A 16 51.42 -41.52 -16.62
N GLY A 17 50.27 -42.18 -16.71
CA GLY A 17 49.49 -42.66 -15.57
C GLY A 17 48.80 -41.54 -14.80
N ILE A 18 48.29 -40.52 -15.49
CA ILE A 18 47.48 -39.43 -14.93
C ILE A 18 46.08 -39.51 -15.51
N ASP A 19 45.06 -39.33 -14.66
CA ASP A 19 43.68 -39.27 -15.12
C ASP A 19 43.28 -37.87 -15.62
N TRP A 20 42.65 -37.82 -16.79
CA TRP A 20 42.07 -36.61 -17.36
C TRP A 20 40.98 -36.02 -16.44
N PRO A 21 40.93 -34.69 -16.23
CA PRO A 21 39.86 -34.04 -15.49
C PRO A 21 38.46 -34.31 -16.08
N GLN A 22 37.63 -35.07 -15.37
CA GLN A 22 36.31 -35.52 -15.85
C GLN A 22 35.19 -34.50 -15.63
N ILE A 23 35.49 -33.41 -14.94
CA ILE A 23 34.56 -32.29 -14.71
C ILE A 23 34.17 -31.61 -16.04
N ASP A 24 32.89 -31.30 -16.23
CA ASP A 24 32.38 -30.56 -17.39
C ASP A 24 32.24 -29.07 -17.01
N GLU A 25 33.11 -28.23 -17.58
CA GLU A 25 33.08 -26.78 -17.34
C GLU A 25 31.79 -26.11 -17.85
N ASP A 26 31.11 -26.67 -18.87
CA ASP A 26 29.85 -26.14 -19.37
C ASP A 26 28.71 -26.41 -18.38
N GLU A 27 28.74 -27.52 -17.63
CA GLU A 27 27.77 -27.79 -16.55
C GLU A 27 27.90 -26.75 -15.42
N VAL A 28 29.13 -26.39 -15.07
CA VAL A 28 29.40 -25.35 -14.06
C VAL A 28 28.93 -23.97 -14.56
N LYS A 29 29.19 -23.62 -15.83
CA LYS A 29 28.68 -22.38 -16.46
C LYS A 29 27.16 -22.36 -16.57
N ALA A 30 26.53 -23.50 -16.85
CA ALA A 30 25.07 -23.61 -16.85
C ALA A 30 24.50 -23.31 -15.45
N SER A 31 25.17 -23.76 -14.39
CA SER A 31 24.83 -23.39 -13.00
C SER A 31 24.92 -21.89 -12.77
N ALA A 32 26.02 -21.25 -13.17
CA ALA A 32 26.16 -19.80 -13.07
C ALA A 32 25.01 -19.06 -13.78
N LYS A 33 24.64 -19.51 -14.99
CA LYS A 33 23.52 -18.93 -15.75
C LYS A 33 22.19 -19.00 -15.00
N ASP A 34 21.92 -20.09 -14.30
CA ASP A 34 20.66 -20.26 -13.59
C ASP A 34 20.59 -19.44 -12.30
N TYR A 35 21.71 -19.25 -11.59
CA TYR A 35 21.79 -18.27 -10.50
C TYR A 35 21.50 -16.85 -11.00
N ARG A 36 22.01 -16.46 -12.17
CA ARG A 36 21.70 -15.14 -12.77
C ARG A 36 20.22 -15.00 -13.15
N LYS A 37 19.61 -16.04 -13.73
CA LYS A 37 18.15 -16.03 -14.00
C LYS A 37 17.33 -15.91 -12.72
N LEU A 38 17.75 -16.56 -11.64
CA LEU A 38 17.08 -16.40 -10.35
C LEU A 38 17.25 -14.98 -9.82
N ALA A 39 18.45 -14.39 -9.92
CA ALA A 39 18.71 -12.99 -9.57
C ALA A 39 17.82 -12.02 -10.36
N GLU A 40 17.65 -12.25 -11.67
CA GLU A 40 16.68 -11.52 -12.50
C GLU A 40 15.26 -11.68 -11.98
N GLY A 41 14.83 -12.91 -11.66
CA GLY A 41 13.52 -13.16 -11.05
C GLY A 41 13.31 -12.41 -9.72
N ILE A 42 14.35 -12.29 -8.88
CA ILE A 42 14.29 -11.50 -7.64
C ILE A 42 14.08 -10.02 -7.97
N ARG A 43 14.80 -9.47 -8.95
CA ARG A 43 14.66 -8.06 -9.36
C ARG A 43 13.30 -7.78 -10.00
N ASP A 44 12.77 -8.72 -10.79
CA ASP A 44 11.42 -8.64 -11.34
C ASP A 44 10.39 -8.58 -10.20
N ALA A 45 10.53 -9.44 -9.18
CA ALA A 45 9.64 -9.41 -8.02
C ALA A 45 9.73 -8.10 -7.23
N VAL A 46 10.92 -7.50 -7.10
CA VAL A 46 11.08 -6.15 -6.51
C VAL A 46 10.33 -5.11 -7.33
N LYS A 47 10.43 -5.15 -8.66
CA LYS A 47 9.74 -4.22 -9.55
C LYS A 47 8.21 -4.38 -9.48
N GLU A 48 7.72 -5.62 -9.53
CA GLU A 48 6.30 -5.94 -9.42
C GLU A 48 5.75 -5.51 -8.05
N GLY A 49 6.46 -5.80 -6.97
CA GLY A 49 6.07 -5.39 -5.62
C GLY A 49 6.14 -3.87 -5.41
N ASN A 50 7.09 -3.15 -6.01
CA ASN A 50 7.10 -1.68 -5.99
C ASN A 50 5.83 -1.11 -6.65
N ASN A 51 5.39 -1.69 -7.77
CA ASN A 51 4.14 -1.30 -8.41
C ASN A 51 2.95 -1.61 -7.49
N ALA A 52 2.92 -2.79 -6.87
CA ALA A 52 1.87 -3.16 -5.92
C ALA A 52 1.81 -2.20 -4.72
N CYS A 53 2.95 -1.82 -4.16
CA CYS A 53 3.05 -0.84 -3.06
C CYS A 53 2.53 0.53 -3.48
N SER A 54 2.88 0.98 -4.69
CA SER A 54 2.49 2.30 -5.21
C SER A 54 0.98 2.51 -5.29
N HIS A 55 0.18 1.44 -5.43
CA HIS A 55 -1.27 1.54 -5.42
C HIS A 55 -1.81 2.13 -4.10
N ILE A 56 -1.15 1.85 -2.98
CA ILE A 56 -1.55 2.38 -1.66
C ILE A 56 -0.82 3.69 -1.37
N VAL A 57 0.50 3.74 -1.61
CA VAL A 57 1.34 4.87 -1.17
C VAL A 57 1.16 6.12 -2.03
N ALA A 58 1.07 5.95 -3.34
CA ALA A 58 0.83 7.04 -4.29
C ALA A 58 -0.67 7.23 -4.59
N GLY A 59 -1.53 6.39 -4.01
CA GLY A 59 -2.97 6.46 -4.13
C GLY A 59 -3.58 7.57 -3.28
N LYS A 60 -4.91 7.54 -3.18
CA LYS A 60 -5.68 8.43 -2.33
C LYS A 60 -5.59 8.04 -0.85
N SER A 61 -5.17 6.81 -0.55
CA SER A 61 -4.98 6.38 0.83
C SER A 61 -3.91 7.20 1.55
N LYS A 62 -4.17 7.58 2.81
CA LYS A 62 -3.33 8.42 3.69
C LYS A 62 -3.43 7.92 5.14
N GLY A 63 -2.39 8.13 5.93
CA GLY A 63 -2.33 7.73 7.34
C GLY A 63 -1.13 6.83 7.70
N GLU A 64 -0.99 6.50 8.99
CA GLU A 64 0.15 5.74 9.52
C GLU A 64 0.22 4.32 8.93
N THR A 65 -0.92 3.68 8.64
CA THR A 65 -0.99 2.36 7.99
C THR A 65 -0.29 2.37 6.62
N VAL A 66 -0.53 3.40 5.81
CA VAL A 66 0.12 3.57 4.50
C VAL A 66 1.64 3.75 4.66
N THR A 67 2.04 4.58 5.63
CA THR A 67 3.45 4.83 5.94
C THR A 67 4.17 3.58 6.45
N ALA A 68 3.50 2.76 7.27
CA ALA A 68 4.04 1.50 7.76
C ALA A 68 4.23 0.47 6.63
N ILE A 69 3.27 0.41 5.69
CA ILE A 69 3.38 -0.44 4.49
C ILE A 69 4.58 -0.02 3.65
N ASP A 70 4.72 1.29 3.35
CA ASP A 70 5.84 1.85 2.58
C ASP A 70 7.20 1.54 3.23
N ARG A 71 7.36 1.89 4.51
CA ARG A 71 8.60 1.64 5.27
C ARG A 71 8.96 0.17 5.28
N ARG A 72 7.99 -0.72 5.49
CA ARG A 72 8.21 -2.17 5.54
C ARG A 72 8.66 -2.69 4.17
N TRP A 73 7.97 -2.32 3.10
CA TRP A 73 8.32 -2.74 1.75
C TRP A 73 9.69 -2.17 1.32
N GLY A 74 9.96 -0.91 1.63
CA GLY A 74 11.26 -0.27 1.44
C GLY A 74 12.39 -1.04 2.13
N LYS A 75 12.25 -1.36 3.43
CA LYS A 75 13.27 -2.13 4.17
C LYS A 75 13.53 -3.50 3.54
N LEU A 76 12.46 -4.21 3.15
CA LEU A 76 12.54 -5.54 2.53
C LEU A 76 13.30 -5.48 1.19
N THR A 77 12.95 -4.52 0.33
CA THR A 77 13.55 -4.37 -1.00
C THR A 77 15.01 -3.90 -0.94
N THR A 78 15.31 -2.89 -0.11
CA THR A 78 16.65 -2.31 -0.04
C THR A 78 17.66 -3.19 0.69
N ARG A 79 17.21 -4.00 1.66
CA ARG A 79 18.09 -4.85 2.46
C ARG A 79 18.12 -6.28 1.92
N ASP A 80 17.02 -7.01 2.09
CA ASP A 80 17.05 -8.47 1.95
C ASP A 80 16.98 -8.90 0.48
N LEU A 81 16.04 -8.35 -0.30
CA LEU A 81 15.89 -8.73 -1.70
C LEU A 81 17.07 -8.27 -2.56
N SER A 82 17.57 -7.05 -2.34
CA SER A 82 18.77 -6.58 -3.04
C SER A 82 20.00 -7.41 -2.71
N THR A 83 20.19 -7.79 -1.44
CA THR A 83 21.33 -8.62 -1.03
C THR A 83 21.18 -10.04 -1.58
N PHE A 84 19.97 -10.59 -1.64
CA PHE A 84 19.72 -11.91 -2.21
C PHE A 84 20.08 -11.96 -3.70
N ALA A 85 19.62 -10.98 -4.48
CA ALA A 85 19.94 -10.89 -5.91
C ALA A 85 21.45 -10.77 -6.14
N LYS A 86 22.13 -9.90 -5.38
CA LYS A 86 23.59 -9.72 -5.45
C LYS A 86 24.34 -10.99 -5.05
N GLY A 87 23.87 -11.71 -4.03
CA GLY A 87 24.45 -12.98 -3.61
C GLY A 87 24.37 -14.03 -4.72
N CYS A 88 23.22 -14.11 -5.41
CA CYS A 88 23.06 -14.98 -6.58
C CYS A 88 24.00 -14.58 -7.74
N ASP A 89 24.15 -13.29 -8.05
CA ASP A 89 25.11 -12.84 -9.07
C ASP A 89 26.55 -13.21 -8.68
N THR A 90 26.92 -12.98 -7.42
CA THR A 90 28.29 -13.24 -6.94
C THR A 90 28.59 -14.74 -6.91
N LEU A 91 27.59 -15.59 -6.62
CA LEU A 91 27.70 -17.05 -6.77
C LEU A 91 27.94 -17.43 -8.22
N ALA A 92 27.19 -16.83 -9.14
CA ALA A 92 27.36 -17.08 -10.57
C ALA A 92 28.77 -16.71 -11.05
N ASP A 93 29.28 -15.54 -10.64
CA ASP A 93 30.64 -15.11 -10.99
C ASP A 93 31.71 -16.05 -10.42
N ALA A 94 31.56 -16.51 -9.17
CA ALA A 94 32.48 -17.47 -8.56
C ALA A 94 32.46 -18.84 -9.27
N LEU A 95 31.29 -19.28 -9.75
CA LEU A 95 31.18 -20.51 -10.53
C LEU A 95 31.78 -20.37 -11.93
N ASP A 96 31.64 -19.21 -12.58
CA ASP A 96 32.33 -18.94 -13.84
C ASP A 96 33.86 -18.93 -13.66
N ASP A 97 34.37 -18.31 -12.59
CA ASP A 97 35.80 -18.36 -12.24
C ASP A 97 36.28 -19.82 -12.10
N CYS A 98 35.50 -20.67 -11.44
CA CYS A 98 35.83 -22.08 -11.28
C CYS A 98 35.80 -22.83 -12.62
N ALA A 99 34.80 -22.59 -13.46
CA ALA A 99 34.68 -23.19 -14.77
C ALA A 99 35.84 -22.77 -15.69
N ASP A 100 36.25 -21.51 -15.65
CA ASP A 100 37.37 -20.99 -16.43
C ASP A 100 38.72 -21.56 -15.95
N LEU A 101 38.89 -21.80 -14.65
CA LEU A 101 40.06 -22.51 -14.12
C LEU A 101 40.12 -23.97 -14.58
N VAL A 102 38.98 -24.68 -14.59
CA VAL A 102 38.88 -26.05 -15.11
C VAL A 102 39.23 -26.08 -16.60
N LEU A 103 38.64 -25.18 -17.38
CA LEU A 103 38.89 -25.04 -18.81
C LEU A 103 40.37 -24.72 -19.09
N GLY A 104 40.94 -23.77 -18.35
CA GLY A 104 42.34 -23.38 -18.43
C GLY A 104 43.29 -24.53 -18.10
N CYS A 105 42.98 -25.32 -17.07
CA CYS A 105 43.71 -26.53 -16.72
C CYS A 105 43.71 -27.54 -17.88
N LYS A 106 42.54 -27.86 -18.43
CA LYS A 106 42.42 -28.78 -19.58
C LYS A 106 43.21 -28.29 -20.80
N ILE A 107 43.17 -26.99 -21.10
CA ILE A 107 43.94 -26.39 -22.20
C ILE A 107 45.46 -26.50 -21.93
N ALA A 108 45.90 -26.23 -20.70
CA ALA A 108 47.30 -26.31 -20.32
C ALA A 108 47.84 -27.75 -20.40
N ILE A 109 47.05 -28.75 -19.98
CA ILE A 109 47.37 -30.17 -20.13
C ILE A 109 47.54 -30.51 -21.62
N ILE A 110 46.57 -30.16 -22.47
CA ILE A 110 46.66 -30.39 -23.92
C ILE A 110 47.92 -29.73 -24.49
N ALA A 111 48.18 -28.45 -24.16
CA ALA A 111 49.36 -27.74 -24.65
C ALA A 111 50.68 -28.39 -24.24
N LYS A 112 50.80 -28.88 -23.00
CA LYS A 112 52.01 -29.59 -22.52
C LYS A 112 52.17 -30.95 -23.17
N LEU A 113 51.09 -31.70 -23.33
CA LEU A 113 51.10 -32.98 -24.06
C LEU A 113 51.52 -32.75 -25.51
N SER A 114 50.97 -31.75 -26.20
CA SER A 114 51.35 -31.38 -27.57
C SER A 114 52.79 -30.86 -27.69
N ALA A 115 53.30 -30.08 -26.72
CA ALA A 115 54.69 -29.63 -26.73
C ALA A 115 55.66 -30.80 -26.56
N THR A 116 55.32 -31.75 -25.69
CA THR A 116 56.07 -33.00 -25.51
C THR A 116 56.03 -33.82 -26.80
N ALA A 117 54.86 -33.92 -27.44
CA ALA A 117 54.68 -34.54 -28.75
C ALA A 117 55.48 -33.85 -29.87
N ALA A 118 55.63 -32.53 -29.87
CA ALA A 118 56.36 -31.80 -30.91
C ALA A 118 57.88 -31.87 -30.72
N ALA A 119 58.37 -31.79 -29.47
CA ALA A 119 59.78 -32.01 -29.13
C ALA A 119 60.27 -33.40 -29.55
N ALA A 120 59.33 -34.34 -29.70
CA ALA A 120 59.54 -35.67 -30.23
C ALA A 120 60.16 -35.68 -31.65
N GLY A 121 59.86 -34.70 -32.51
CA GLY A 121 60.36 -34.65 -33.88
C GLY A 121 61.89 -34.48 -34.02
N ALA A 122 62.62 -34.17 -32.94
CA ALA A 122 64.06 -33.86 -32.97
C ALA A 122 64.96 -34.71 -32.04
N GLY A 123 64.42 -35.64 -31.25
CA GLY A 123 65.17 -36.51 -30.33
C GLY A 123 64.27 -37.29 -29.37
N VAL A 124 64.82 -38.33 -28.68
CA VAL A 124 64.29 -39.36 -27.73
C VAL A 124 62.77 -39.40 -27.42
N VAL A 125 62.11 -38.27 -27.27
CA VAL A 125 60.66 -38.13 -27.16
C VAL A 125 59.93 -38.53 -28.46
N GLY A 126 60.61 -38.58 -29.62
CA GLY A 126 60.13 -39.04 -30.94
C GLY A 126 59.36 -40.35 -30.94
N MET A 127 59.69 -41.22 -30.00
CA MET A 127 59.11 -42.54 -29.92
C MET A 127 57.63 -42.54 -29.52
N PHE A 128 57.11 -41.50 -28.85
CA PHE A 128 55.69 -41.45 -28.46
C PHE A 128 54.74 -41.38 -29.67
N PHE A 129 55.11 -40.65 -30.72
CA PHE A 129 54.26 -40.43 -31.91
C PHE A 129 54.73 -41.21 -33.15
N THR A 130 56.01 -41.63 -33.19
CA THR A 130 56.59 -42.31 -34.36
C THR A 130 56.55 -43.84 -34.25
N LEU A 131 56.38 -44.39 -33.03
CA LEU A 131 56.38 -45.84 -32.77
C LEU A 131 55.38 -46.18 -31.66
N GLY A 132 54.09 -46.13 -31.99
CA GLY A 132 53.03 -46.68 -31.13
C GLY A 132 53.48 -48.00 -30.50
N ALA A 133 53.42 -48.06 -29.17
CA ALA A 133 53.65 -49.23 -28.32
C ALA A 133 55.06 -49.85 -28.21
N SER A 134 56.18 -49.29 -28.72
CA SER A 134 57.50 -49.97 -28.59
C SER A 134 58.73 -49.10 -28.29
N GLY A 135 58.56 -47.84 -27.90
CA GLY A 135 59.69 -46.97 -27.51
C GLY A 135 60.10 -47.15 -26.04
N LEU A 136 61.34 -47.54 -25.78
CA LEU A 136 61.91 -47.57 -24.43
C LEU A 136 62.07 -46.13 -23.90
N LEU A 137 61.08 -45.64 -23.17
CA LEU A 137 61.16 -44.38 -22.46
C LEU A 137 62.03 -44.54 -21.22
N SER A 138 62.89 -43.55 -20.95
CA SER A 138 63.51 -43.50 -19.63
C SER A 138 62.41 -43.19 -18.60
N ALA A 139 62.37 -43.94 -17.51
CA ALA A 139 61.44 -43.69 -16.39
C ALA A 139 61.50 -42.22 -15.90
N ALA A 140 62.66 -41.57 -16.06
CA ALA A 140 62.87 -40.17 -15.73
C ALA A 140 62.01 -39.20 -16.59
N ALA A 141 61.85 -39.44 -17.90
CA ALA A 141 61.07 -38.56 -18.77
C ALA A 141 59.55 -38.66 -18.48
N VAL A 142 59.06 -39.88 -18.24
CA VAL A 142 57.67 -40.12 -17.82
C VAL A 142 57.40 -39.47 -16.47
N ALA A 143 58.33 -39.61 -15.51
CA ALA A 143 58.22 -38.95 -14.22
C ALA A 143 58.19 -37.42 -14.33
N ALA A 144 59.04 -36.82 -15.17
CA ALA A 144 59.06 -35.36 -15.37
C ALA A 144 57.74 -34.83 -15.98
N ALA A 145 57.21 -35.48 -17.01
CA ALA A 145 55.92 -35.10 -17.60
C ALA A 145 54.76 -35.27 -16.60
N ARG A 146 54.81 -36.33 -15.80
CA ARG A 146 53.85 -36.58 -14.72
C ARG A 146 53.83 -35.43 -13.72
N LEU A 147 55.00 -35.00 -13.24
CA LEU A 147 55.13 -33.93 -12.27
C LEU A 147 54.57 -32.59 -12.79
N ILE A 148 54.86 -32.23 -14.04
CA ILE A 148 54.38 -30.97 -14.64
C ILE A 148 52.85 -30.97 -14.78
N ILE A 149 52.25 -32.08 -15.22
CA ILE A 149 50.80 -32.18 -15.38
C ILE A 149 50.10 -32.21 -14.01
N GLN A 150 50.67 -32.91 -13.03
CA GLN A 150 50.18 -32.88 -11.65
C GLN A 150 50.23 -31.46 -11.08
N GLU A 151 51.32 -30.72 -11.26
CA GLU A 151 51.44 -29.33 -10.81
C GLU A 151 50.37 -28.42 -11.42
N ILE A 152 50.05 -28.60 -12.71
CA ILE A 152 48.97 -27.85 -13.39
C ILE A 152 47.60 -28.16 -12.75
N ILE A 153 47.33 -29.45 -12.50
CA ILE A 153 46.07 -29.90 -11.89
C ILE A 153 45.96 -29.38 -10.46
N ASP A 154 47.01 -29.56 -9.65
CA ASP A 154 47.05 -29.16 -8.25
C ASP A 154 46.88 -27.65 -8.12
N THR A 155 47.56 -26.85 -8.96
CA THR A 155 47.39 -25.39 -9.00
C THR A 155 45.93 -24.99 -9.29
N ALA A 156 45.27 -25.69 -10.23
CA ALA A 156 43.88 -25.40 -10.55
C ALA A 156 42.94 -25.77 -9.39
N VAL A 157 43.16 -26.93 -8.77
CA VAL A 157 42.39 -27.41 -7.61
C VAL A 157 42.55 -26.47 -6.41
N GLU A 158 43.77 -26.01 -6.13
CA GLU A 158 44.05 -25.05 -5.06
C GLU A 158 43.32 -23.72 -5.28
N ARG A 159 43.39 -23.16 -6.49
CA ARG A 159 42.70 -21.90 -6.83
C ARG A 159 41.19 -22.03 -6.73
N ILE A 160 40.63 -23.14 -7.23
CA ILE A 160 39.19 -23.42 -7.10
C ILE A 160 38.81 -23.56 -5.63
N THR A 161 39.61 -24.27 -4.85
CA THR A 161 39.38 -24.46 -3.41
C THR A 161 39.39 -23.12 -2.66
N SER A 162 40.34 -22.22 -2.97
CA SER A 162 40.36 -20.87 -2.40
C SER A 162 39.11 -20.06 -2.79
N ILE A 163 38.70 -20.06 -4.07
CA ILE A 163 37.46 -19.39 -4.49
C ILE A 163 36.26 -19.91 -3.71
N VAL A 164 36.16 -21.24 -3.62
CA VAL A 164 35.07 -21.93 -2.95
C VAL A 164 35.02 -21.59 -1.46
N THR A 165 36.14 -21.63 -0.75
CA THR A 165 36.18 -21.36 0.69
C THR A 165 36.09 -19.87 1.01
N ASP A 166 36.85 -19.01 0.33
CA ASP A 166 36.95 -17.60 0.68
C ASP A 166 35.76 -16.80 0.16
N LYS A 167 35.37 -17.01 -1.11
CA LYS A 167 34.26 -16.28 -1.73
C LYS A 167 32.93 -16.94 -1.41
N ILE A 168 32.77 -18.23 -1.72
CA ILE A 168 31.46 -18.87 -1.62
C ILE A 168 31.08 -19.14 -0.15
N GLU A 169 31.84 -19.95 0.57
CA GLU A 169 31.50 -20.31 1.95
C GLU A 169 31.62 -19.11 2.91
N GLY A 170 32.77 -18.43 2.90
CA GLY A 170 33.09 -17.39 3.88
C GLY A 170 32.26 -16.12 3.73
N LYS A 171 32.04 -15.68 2.48
CA LYS A 171 31.36 -14.42 2.20
C LYS A 171 29.90 -14.63 1.77
N ILE A 172 29.68 -15.34 0.67
CA ILE A 172 28.36 -15.36 0.04
C ILE A 172 27.35 -16.15 0.87
N LEU A 173 27.66 -17.39 1.24
CA LEU A 173 26.74 -18.21 2.04
C LEU A 173 26.48 -17.60 3.41
N GLY A 174 27.50 -17.04 4.06
CA GLY A 174 27.33 -16.34 5.33
C GLY A 174 26.45 -15.07 5.24
N GLU A 175 26.44 -14.37 4.10
CA GLU A 175 25.51 -13.26 3.84
C GLU A 175 24.09 -13.77 3.54
N LEU A 176 23.97 -14.82 2.72
CA LEU A 176 22.67 -15.41 2.36
C LEU A 176 21.95 -16.05 3.54
N GLU A 177 22.68 -16.74 4.42
CA GLU A 177 22.13 -17.38 5.63
C GLU A 177 21.46 -16.34 6.58
N LYS A 178 21.95 -15.09 6.58
CA LYS A 178 21.40 -13.96 7.37
C LYS A 178 20.19 -13.29 6.73
N LEU A 179 19.84 -13.63 5.49
CA LEU A 179 18.67 -13.07 4.85
C LEU A 179 17.41 -13.61 5.52
N PHE A 180 16.41 -12.74 5.65
CA PHE A 180 15.12 -13.08 6.24
C PHE A 180 15.19 -13.66 7.68
N THR A 181 16.35 -13.60 8.37
CA THR A 181 16.49 -14.09 9.76
C THR A 181 15.82 -13.17 10.77
N ASP A 182 15.77 -11.87 10.46
CA ASP A 182 14.71 -10.98 10.97
C ASP A 182 13.41 -11.32 10.25
N ARG A 183 12.95 -12.59 10.34
CA ARG A 183 11.60 -12.90 9.88
C ARG A 183 10.73 -11.90 10.61
N LEU A 184 9.87 -11.25 9.84
CA LEU A 184 8.82 -10.33 10.28
C LEU A 184 7.82 -10.96 11.29
N SER A 185 8.21 -12.08 11.93
CA SER A 185 7.60 -12.78 13.05
C SER A 185 8.15 -12.35 14.41
N GLY A 186 9.24 -11.58 14.49
CA GLY A 186 9.83 -11.12 15.75
C GLY A 186 9.52 -9.66 16.07
N GLY A 187 8.39 -9.40 16.73
CA GLY A 187 8.17 -8.20 17.55
C GLY A 187 7.78 -6.89 16.83
N SER A 188 6.62 -6.36 17.23
CA SER A 188 6.30 -4.93 17.38
C SER A 188 6.22 -4.00 16.15
N THR A 189 6.69 -4.36 14.95
CA THR A 189 6.53 -3.44 13.79
C THR A 189 5.11 -3.40 13.20
N TYR A 190 4.21 -4.29 13.64
CA TYR A 190 2.76 -4.16 13.42
C TYR A 190 2.03 -3.47 14.58
N ASP A 191 2.69 -3.21 15.72
CA ASP A 191 2.07 -2.45 16.84
C ASP A 191 1.97 -0.95 16.55
N VAL A 192 2.55 -0.48 15.45
CA VAL A 192 2.29 0.87 14.94
C VAL A 192 0.94 0.96 14.20
N MET A 193 0.12 -0.11 14.26
CA MET A 193 -1.34 0.05 14.29
C MET A 193 -1.70 0.70 15.63
N ALA A 194 -1.27 1.95 15.80
CA ALA A 194 -1.47 2.73 16.99
C ALA A 194 -2.95 2.68 17.35
N SER A 195 -3.25 2.15 18.53
CA SER A 195 -4.48 2.52 19.25
C SER A 195 -4.60 4.03 19.13
N GLY A 196 -5.66 4.48 18.44
CA GLY A 196 -5.80 5.87 18.00
C GLY A 196 -5.44 6.86 19.09
N SER A 197 -4.28 7.50 18.95
CA SER A 197 -3.99 8.73 19.66
C SER A 197 -4.91 9.81 19.08
N SER A 198 -5.49 10.64 19.95
CA SER A 198 -6.46 11.69 19.63
C SER A 198 -5.99 12.70 18.58
N ASP A 199 -4.70 12.71 18.26
CA ASP A 199 -4.08 13.63 17.30
C ASP A 199 -4.07 13.11 15.84
N MET A 200 -4.62 11.92 15.55
CA MET A 200 -4.49 11.23 14.25
C MET A 200 -5.68 11.37 13.29
N ALA A 201 -6.71 12.16 13.63
CA ALA A 201 -7.96 12.21 12.87
C ALA A 201 -7.94 13.13 11.63
N GLN A 202 -6.85 13.88 11.38
CA GLN A 202 -6.87 14.94 10.37
C GLN A 202 -6.48 14.52 8.94
N ASP A 203 -6.05 13.28 8.69
CA ASP A 203 -5.55 12.87 7.36
C ASP A 203 -5.75 11.36 7.05
N LEU A 204 -6.72 10.69 7.70
CA LEU A 204 -7.01 9.27 7.46
C LEU A 204 -8.04 9.13 6.33
N VAL A 205 -7.56 8.77 5.14
CA VAL A 205 -8.40 8.31 4.01
C VAL A 205 -7.92 6.93 3.65
N ILE A 206 -8.78 5.91 3.62
CA ILE A 206 -8.41 4.55 3.22
C ILE A 206 -9.32 4.12 2.07
N GLU A 207 -8.75 3.91 0.89
CA GLU A 207 -9.47 3.34 -0.24
C GLU A 207 -9.29 1.83 -0.25
N PHE A 208 -10.34 1.09 0.12
CA PHE A 208 -10.28 -0.36 0.24
C PHE A 208 -9.93 -1.09 -1.07
N ASP A 209 -10.24 -0.48 -2.22
CA ASP A 209 -9.89 -0.99 -3.55
C ASP A 209 -8.38 -0.93 -3.82
N GLU A 210 -7.68 0.09 -3.30
CA GLU A 210 -6.22 0.24 -3.43
C GLU A 210 -5.49 -0.87 -2.64
N PHE A 211 -5.98 -1.17 -1.44
CA PHE A 211 -5.47 -2.27 -0.59
C PHE A 211 -5.73 -3.64 -1.20
N GLU A 212 -6.92 -3.88 -1.75
CA GLU A 212 -7.26 -5.14 -2.40
C GLU A 212 -6.41 -5.38 -3.65
N ARG A 213 -6.26 -4.36 -4.50
CA ARG A 213 -5.42 -4.42 -5.69
C ARG A 213 -3.95 -4.68 -5.33
N SER A 214 -3.42 -3.97 -4.33
CA SER A 214 -2.06 -4.17 -3.85
C SER A 214 -1.84 -5.59 -3.32
N ALA A 215 -2.75 -6.11 -2.49
CA ALA A 215 -2.67 -7.47 -1.97
C ALA A 215 -2.70 -8.53 -3.10
N SER A 216 -3.59 -8.35 -4.08
CA SER A 216 -3.67 -9.22 -5.25
C SER A 216 -2.38 -9.20 -6.09
N ASP A 217 -1.81 -8.03 -6.31
CA ASP A 217 -0.57 -7.87 -7.07
C ASP A 217 0.65 -8.47 -6.33
N TYR A 218 0.70 -8.41 -4.99
CA TYR A 218 1.71 -9.13 -4.21
C TYR A 218 1.56 -10.65 -4.32
N GLN A 219 0.33 -11.18 -4.31
CA GLN A 219 0.08 -12.61 -4.53
C GLN A 219 0.53 -13.05 -5.92
N ARG A 220 0.27 -12.22 -6.95
CA ARG A 220 0.77 -12.47 -8.31
C ARG A 220 2.29 -12.43 -8.37
N THR A 221 2.91 -11.47 -7.68
CA THR A 221 4.37 -11.35 -7.57
C THR A 221 4.98 -12.62 -6.96
N ALA A 222 4.41 -13.12 -5.86
CA ALA A 222 4.82 -14.37 -5.23
C ALA A 222 4.70 -15.56 -6.19
N THR A 223 3.57 -15.65 -6.93
CA THR A 223 3.33 -16.72 -7.91
C THR A 223 4.32 -16.67 -9.08
N ASN A 224 4.63 -15.48 -9.58
CA ASN A 224 5.60 -15.29 -10.66
C ASN A 224 7.00 -15.68 -10.21
N PHE A 225 7.39 -15.27 -9.00
CA PHE A 225 8.69 -15.63 -8.43
C PHE A 225 8.79 -17.12 -8.12
N ASP A 226 7.73 -17.76 -7.61
CA ASP A 226 7.70 -19.21 -7.34
C ASP A 226 7.93 -20.03 -8.62
N LYS A 227 7.42 -19.58 -9.77
CA LYS A 227 7.77 -20.18 -11.08
C LYS A 227 9.25 -20.08 -11.39
N LYS A 228 9.86 -18.90 -11.19
CA LYS A 228 11.32 -18.70 -11.39
C LYS A 228 12.15 -19.57 -10.44
N LYS A 229 11.71 -19.73 -9.20
CA LYS A 229 12.30 -20.70 -8.25
C LYS A 229 12.16 -22.13 -8.77
N GLY A 230 11.00 -22.50 -9.29
CA GLY A 230 10.76 -23.81 -9.91
C GLY A 230 11.70 -24.08 -11.09
N ASP A 231 11.87 -23.10 -11.97
CA ASP A 231 12.82 -23.16 -13.09
C ASP A 231 14.26 -23.36 -12.59
N PHE A 232 14.67 -22.57 -11.57
CA PHE A 232 15.98 -22.72 -10.94
C PHE A 232 16.19 -24.14 -10.38
N LYS A 233 15.22 -24.68 -9.64
CA LYS A 233 15.27 -26.04 -9.07
C LYS A 233 15.33 -27.12 -10.15
N SER A 234 14.55 -26.97 -11.21
CA SER A 234 14.51 -27.95 -12.31
C SER A 234 15.87 -28.11 -12.99
N GLY A 235 16.61 -27.00 -13.16
CA GLY A 235 17.98 -27.05 -13.67
C GLY A 235 18.96 -27.73 -12.71
N GLY A 236 18.72 -27.70 -11.38
CA GLY A 236 19.63 -28.17 -10.31
C GLY A 236 20.11 -29.60 -10.46
N SER A 237 19.14 -30.47 -10.78
CA SER A 237 19.36 -31.90 -10.92
C SER A 237 20.36 -32.28 -12.02
N GLN A 238 20.53 -31.48 -13.07
CA GLN A 238 21.40 -31.79 -14.21
C GLN A 238 22.82 -31.24 -14.09
N ARG A 239 23.09 -30.41 -13.06
CA ARG A 239 24.21 -29.46 -13.04
C ARG A 239 25.49 -29.91 -12.31
N LYS A 240 25.45 -31.06 -11.65
CA LYS A 240 26.49 -31.49 -10.68
C LYS A 240 27.10 -32.85 -10.99
N THR A 241 26.61 -33.49 -12.05
CA THR A 241 26.89 -34.90 -12.33
C THR A 241 28.34 -35.11 -12.73
N SER A 242 28.95 -34.17 -13.46
CA SER A 242 30.37 -34.23 -13.83
C SER A 242 31.30 -33.90 -12.67
N VAL A 243 30.99 -32.88 -11.87
CA VAL A 243 31.82 -32.43 -10.73
C VAL A 243 31.96 -33.54 -9.69
N LYS A 244 30.91 -34.34 -9.46
CA LYS A 244 30.92 -35.46 -8.50
C LYS A 244 31.72 -36.68 -8.96
N LYS A 245 32.10 -36.76 -10.24
CA LYS A 245 32.86 -37.90 -10.79
C LYS A 245 34.37 -37.80 -10.52
N ASP A 246 34.86 -36.62 -10.18
CA ASP A 246 36.29 -36.36 -10.03
C ASP A 246 36.61 -35.96 -8.58
N SER A 247 37.30 -36.85 -7.85
CA SER A 247 37.57 -36.69 -6.42
C SER A 247 38.39 -35.45 -6.08
N ARG A 248 39.16 -34.92 -7.04
CA ARG A 248 39.94 -33.69 -6.88
C ARG A 248 39.07 -32.45 -6.65
N PHE A 249 37.84 -32.46 -7.14
CA PHE A 249 36.90 -31.34 -7.07
C PHE A 249 35.77 -31.55 -6.05
N HIS A 250 35.93 -32.50 -5.12
CA HIS A 250 34.90 -32.83 -4.13
C HIS A 250 34.44 -31.61 -3.32
N LYS A 251 35.37 -30.72 -2.95
CA LYS A 251 35.06 -29.49 -2.21
C LYS A 251 34.16 -28.54 -3.02
N LEU A 252 34.43 -28.37 -4.32
CA LEU A 252 33.57 -27.60 -5.22
C LEU A 252 32.17 -28.22 -5.29
N ALA A 253 32.08 -29.55 -5.46
CA ALA A 253 30.78 -30.23 -5.47
C ALA A 253 29.98 -30.02 -4.19
N THR A 254 30.62 -30.17 -3.02
CA THR A 254 29.99 -29.97 -1.71
C THR A 254 29.48 -28.54 -1.53
N VAL A 255 30.25 -27.54 -1.98
CA VAL A 255 29.84 -26.14 -1.83
C VAL A 255 28.77 -25.76 -2.85
N MET A 256 28.78 -26.31 -4.06
CA MET A 256 27.67 -26.18 -4.99
C MET A 256 26.38 -26.77 -4.42
N ASP A 257 26.45 -27.93 -3.73
CA ASP A 257 25.31 -28.51 -3.03
C ASP A 257 24.82 -27.57 -1.91
N LYS A 258 25.72 -27.11 -1.03
CA LYS A 258 25.37 -26.18 0.07
C LYS A 258 24.77 -24.87 -0.45
N ALA A 259 25.33 -24.31 -1.52
CA ALA A 259 24.85 -23.08 -2.12
C ALA A 259 23.47 -23.22 -2.74
N GLU A 260 23.20 -24.33 -3.42
CA GLU A 260 21.88 -24.60 -3.99
C GLU A 260 20.83 -24.76 -2.89
N ASP A 261 21.13 -25.53 -1.84
CA ASP A 261 20.21 -25.74 -0.72
C ASP A 261 19.90 -24.41 -0.01
N THR A 262 20.93 -23.59 0.25
CA THR A 262 20.79 -22.27 0.89
C THR A 262 19.95 -21.35 0.01
N VAL A 263 20.21 -21.30 -1.30
CA VAL A 263 19.48 -20.42 -2.22
C VAL A 263 18.04 -20.90 -2.43
N GLU A 264 17.78 -22.20 -2.51
CA GLU A 264 16.43 -22.75 -2.58
C GLU A 264 15.63 -22.43 -1.32
N GLU A 265 16.24 -22.58 -0.14
CA GLU A 265 15.64 -22.19 1.14
C GLU A 265 15.30 -20.70 1.15
N LYS A 266 16.24 -19.82 0.81
CA LYS A 266 16.01 -18.37 0.79
C LYS A 266 15.03 -17.92 -0.28
N ALA A 267 14.97 -18.59 -1.43
CA ALA A 267 13.94 -18.37 -2.43
C ALA A 267 12.55 -18.76 -1.91
N LEU A 268 12.43 -19.86 -1.17
CA LEU A 268 11.18 -20.24 -0.51
C LEU A 268 10.77 -19.23 0.57
N GLU A 269 11.71 -18.75 1.38
CA GLU A 269 11.44 -17.70 2.37
C GLU A 269 10.99 -16.38 1.72
N MET A 270 11.55 -16.03 0.56
CA MET A 270 11.12 -14.88 -0.22
C MET A 270 9.67 -15.03 -0.70
N VAL A 271 9.28 -16.20 -1.24
CA VAL A 271 7.88 -16.48 -1.64
C VAL A 271 6.94 -16.26 -0.44
N LYS A 272 7.25 -16.89 0.70
CA LYS A 272 6.45 -16.74 1.93
C LYS A 272 6.39 -15.29 2.40
N THR A 273 7.49 -14.54 2.30
CA THR A 273 7.54 -13.13 2.70
C THR A 273 6.64 -12.25 1.84
N LEU A 274 6.55 -12.52 0.53
CA LEU A 274 5.66 -11.82 -0.39
C LEU A 274 4.18 -12.15 -0.09
N GLU A 275 3.87 -13.43 0.10
CA GLU A 275 2.52 -13.90 0.50
C GLU A 275 2.10 -13.28 1.84
N ASP A 276 2.97 -13.32 2.85
CA ASP A 276 2.75 -12.71 4.16
C ASP A 276 2.59 -11.18 4.07
N HIS A 277 3.28 -10.52 3.14
CA HIS A 277 3.12 -9.08 2.93
C HIS A 277 1.73 -8.77 2.36
N GLY A 278 1.32 -9.44 1.27
CA GLY A 278 -0.01 -9.27 0.68
C GLY A 278 -1.14 -9.69 1.63
N GLY A 279 -0.98 -10.82 2.34
CA GLY A 279 -1.94 -11.31 3.33
C GLY A 279 -2.14 -10.35 4.50
N LYS A 280 -1.07 -9.67 4.95
CA LYS A 280 -1.17 -8.65 6.01
C LYS A 280 -1.81 -7.36 5.53
N ILE A 281 -1.62 -6.96 4.27
CA ILE A 281 -2.38 -5.85 3.66
C ILE A 281 -3.87 -6.20 3.62
N SER A 282 -4.21 -7.40 3.17
CA SER A 282 -5.59 -7.90 3.16
C SER A 282 -6.20 -7.98 4.57
N LYS A 283 -5.43 -8.44 5.56
CA LYS A 283 -5.86 -8.42 6.96
C LYS A 283 -6.09 -6.99 7.45
N SER A 284 -5.17 -6.06 7.20
CA SER A 284 -5.32 -4.65 7.58
C SER A 284 -6.58 -4.01 6.98
N LYS A 285 -6.92 -4.34 5.73
CA LYS A 285 -8.18 -3.93 5.08
C LYS A 285 -9.39 -4.41 5.88
N ARG A 286 -9.39 -5.71 6.25
CA ARG A 286 -10.49 -6.32 7.01
C ARG A 286 -10.59 -5.72 8.41
N ASP A 287 -9.47 -5.61 9.13
CA ASP A 287 -9.46 -5.11 10.51
C ASP A 287 -9.94 -3.64 10.54
N GLN A 288 -9.54 -2.79 9.58
CA GLN A 288 -10.07 -1.42 9.43
C GLN A 288 -11.57 -1.41 9.11
N LYS A 289 -12.02 -2.28 8.21
CA LYS A 289 -13.46 -2.40 7.91
C LYS A 289 -14.27 -2.86 9.13
N GLU A 290 -13.77 -3.84 9.88
CA GLU A 290 -14.39 -4.33 11.10
C GLU A 290 -14.36 -3.27 12.21
N GLU A 291 -13.29 -2.47 12.30
CA GLU A 291 -13.19 -1.36 13.23
C GLU A 291 -14.11 -0.20 12.84
N ASP A 292 -14.28 0.11 11.56
CA ASP A 292 -15.26 1.08 11.06
C ASP A 292 -16.69 0.60 11.28
N GLU A 293 -16.97 -0.70 11.06
CA GLU A 293 -18.26 -1.30 11.38
C GLU A 293 -18.51 -1.36 12.89
N ARG A 294 -17.47 -1.66 13.70
CA ARG A 294 -17.55 -1.66 15.16
C ARG A 294 -17.69 -0.25 15.69
N ARG A 295 -16.98 0.74 15.17
CA ARG A 295 -17.19 2.16 15.50
C ARG A 295 -18.57 2.61 15.05
N GLY A 296 -19.04 2.20 13.88
CA GLY A 296 -20.41 2.45 13.46
C GLY A 296 -21.43 1.80 14.39
N LYS A 297 -21.14 0.60 14.90
CA LYS A 297 -21.96 -0.11 15.89
C LYS A 297 -21.82 0.45 17.30
N GLU A 298 -20.66 0.94 17.71
CA GLU A 298 -20.39 1.58 19.00
C GLU A 298 -20.90 3.00 19.01
N ILE A 299 -20.90 3.71 17.88
CA ILE A 299 -21.67 4.94 17.70
C ILE A 299 -23.16 4.59 17.80
N ALA A 300 -23.61 3.48 17.17
CA ALA A 300 -24.99 3.00 17.28
C ALA A 300 -25.34 2.30 18.61
N GLU A 301 -24.37 1.92 19.46
CA GLU A 301 -24.55 1.27 20.78
C GLU A 301 -24.28 2.27 21.92
N CYS A 302 -23.48 3.31 21.68
CA CYS A 302 -23.45 4.53 22.51
C CYS A 302 -24.75 5.33 22.36
N ASP A 303 -25.63 4.97 21.41
CA ASP A 303 -27.05 5.32 21.40
C ASP A 303 -27.90 4.46 22.38
N VAL A 304 -27.26 3.75 23.32
CA VAL A 304 -27.94 2.98 24.39
C VAL A 304 -27.41 3.37 25.77
N ASP A 305 -27.59 4.63 26.14
CA ASP A 305 -27.80 5.03 27.53
C ASP A 305 -28.90 6.09 27.53
N ASP A 306 -29.88 5.99 28.42
CA ASP A 306 -31.16 6.72 28.48
C ASP A 306 -31.06 8.26 28.29
N GLY A 307 -30.91 8.72 27.05
CA GLY A 307 -30.86 10.11 26.60
C GLY A 307 -31.37 10.24 25.17
N GLU A 308 -32.21 11.24 24.91
CA GLU A 308 -33.12 11.33 23.77
C GLU A 308 -32.44 11.39 22.39
N GLU A 309 -32.65 10.38 21.52
CA GLU A 309 -32.26 10.38 20.09
C GLU A 309 -32.61 11.72 19.41
N VAL A 310 -31.61 12.48 18.94
CA VAL A 310 -31.82 13.74 18.20
C VAL A 310 -32.01 13.42 16.71
N ARG A 311 -33.19 13.75 16.16
CA ARG A 311 -33.51 13.44 14.75
C ARG A 311 -33.43 14.66 13.85
N THR A 312 -32.84 14.51 12.66
CA THR A 312 -32.66 15.59 11.68
C THR A 312 -33.67 15.50 10.53
N TYR A 313 -34.22 16.64 10.12
CA TYR A 313 -35.27 16.75 9.12
C TYR A 313 -34.97 17.82 8.08
N LEU A 314 -35.04 17.45 6.80
CA LEU A 314 -34.89 18.36 5.67
C LEU A 314 -36.26 18.92 5.25
N LEU A 315 -36.43 20.23 5.36
CA LEU A 315 -37.63 20.95 4.93
C LEU A 315 -37.46 21.44 3.49
N ASN A 316 -38.16 20.79 2.55
CA ASN A 316 -38.08 21.14 1.15
C ASN A 316 -38.93 22.36 0.77
N ALA A 317 -38.57 23.01 -0.33
CA ALA A 317 -39.22 24.23 -0.82
C ALA A 317 -40.69 24.02 -1.24
N ASP A 318 -41.12 22.78 -1.47
CA ASP A 318 -42.50 22.39 -1.79
C ASP A 318 -43.34 21.99 -0.55
N GLY A 319 -42.74 22.12 0.64
CA GLY A 319 -43.32 21.77 1.93
C GLY A 319 -43.12 20.30 2.32
N SER A 320 -42.61 19.43 1.44
CA SER A 320 -42.30 18.06 1.86
C SER A 320 -41.21 18.05 2.92
N VAL A 321 -41.30 17.12 3.87
CA VAL A 321 -40.31 16.92 4.92
C VAL A 321 -39.81 15.49 4.87
N GLN A 322 -38.50 15.33 4.93
CA GLN A 322 -37.82 14.04 4.90
C GLN A 322 -36.90 13.92 6.10
N ARG A 323 -36.79 12.71 6.64
CA ARG A 323 -35.75 12.40 7.63
C ARG A 323 -34.41 12.42 6.89
N LEU A 324 -33.41 13.05 7.51
CA LEU A 324 -32.08 13.23 6.97
C LEU A 324 -31.10 12.57 7.95
N ASP A 325 -30.32 11.61 7.47
CA ASP A 325 -29.23 11.06 8.26
C ASP A 325 -27.93 11.85 8.03
N GLU A 326 -26.91 11.59 8.86
CA GLU A 326 -25.62 12.26 8.83
C GLU A 326 -24.87 12.06 7.51
N SER A 327 -25.11 10.95 6.80
CA SER A 327 -24.51 10.65 5.50
C SER A 327 -25.18 11.41 4.34
N GLY A 328 -26.26 12.15 4.61
CA GLY A 328 -27.04 12.85 3.59
C GLY A 328 -28.06 11.95 2.86
N ARG A 329 -28.37 10.75 3.38
CA ARG A 329 -29.49 9.95 2.84
C ARG A 329 -30.79 10.47 3.42
N THR A 330 -31.81 10.50 2.56
CA THR A 330 -33.16 10.92 2.95
C THR A 330 -34.12 9.74 2.98
N SER A 331 -35.00 9.69 3.97
CA SER A 331 -36.08 8.71 4.06
C SER A 331 -37.43 9.37 4.37
N PRO A 332 -38.56 8.70 4.06
CA PRO A 332 -39.88 9.15 4.48
C PRO A 332 -40.00 9.18 6.01
N LEU A 333 -40.87 10.05 6.53
CA LEU A 333 -41.14 10.14 7.96
C LEU A 333 -41.84 8.89 8.50
N ASP A 334 -41.27 8.30 9.56
CA ASP A 334 -41.89 7.22 10.32
C ASP A 334 -42.97 7.75 11.31
N THR A 335 -43.54 6.87 12.14
CA THR A 335 -44.59 7.23 13.10
C THR A 335 -44.07 8.13 14.22
N GLU A 336 -42.84 7.92 14.68
CA GLU A 336 -42.23 8.75 15.71
C GLU A 336 -41.84 10.13 15.16
N ASP A 337 -41.35 10.19 13.92
CA ASP A 337 -41.05 11.44 13.23
C ASP A 337 -42.29 12.33 13.12
N LYS A 338 -43.42 11.74 12.74
CA LYS A 338 -44.71 12.45 12.67
C LYS A 338 -45.16 12.95 14.04
N THR A 339 -44.84 12.21 15.10
CA THR A 339 -45.15 12.60 16.47
C THR A 339 -44.27 13.76 16.93
N ARG A 340 -42.96 13.68 16.71
CA ARG A 340 -41.98 14.75 17.03
C ARG A 340 -42.25 16.03 16.26
N LEU A 341 -42.63 15.90 14.99
CA LEU A 341 -42.97 17.02 14.11
C LEU A 341 -44.43 17.45 14.19
N ASN A 342 -45.19 16.99 15.18
CA ASN A 342 -46.58 17.39 15.35
C ASN A 342 -46.69 18.91 15.57
N GLY A 343 -47.36 19.60 14.65
CA GLY A 343 -47.42 21.06 14.64
C GLY A 343 -46.22 21.75 13.98
N VAL A 344 -45.26 21.01 13.42
CA VAL A 344 -44.28 21.53 12.44
C VAL A 344 -44.68 21.08 11.04
N VAL A 345 -45.10 19.82 10.93
CA VAL A 345 -45.69 19.20 9.74
C VAL A 345 -47.21 19.12 9.93
N LEU A 346 -47.96 19.60 8.94
CA LEU A 346 -49.42 19.55 8.93
C LEU A 346 -49.91 18.12 8.69
N ASN A 347 -51.19 17.85 8.93
CA ASN A 347 -51.82 16.52 8.73
C ASN A 347 -51.67 15.96 7.30
N ASN A 348 -51.38 16.81 6.32
CA ASN A 348 -51.10 16.41 4.93
C ASN A 348 -49.64 15.96 4.70
N GLY A 349 -48.82 15.86 5.75
CA GLY A 349 -47.41 15.46 5.67
C GLY A 349 -46.48 16.56 5.17
N LYS A 350 -46.94 17.82 5.10
CA LYS A 350 -46.13 18.96 4.65
C LYS A 350 -45.93 20.02 5.73
N ALA A 351 -44.73 20.58 5.81
CA ALA A 351 -44.48 21.81 6.53
C ALA A 351 -45.17 22.98 5.81
N TRP A 352 -45.74 23.90 6.60
CA TRP A 352 -46.44 25.05 6.04
C TRP A 352 -45.45 26.07 5.43
N ILE A 353 -45.68 26.47 4.18
CA ILE A 353 -44.89 27.47 3.47
C ILE A 353 -45.83 28.52 2.88
N PRO A 354 -45.63 29.82 3.14
CA PRO A 354 -46.48 30.87 2.60
C PRO A 354 -46.31 30.96 1.08
N SER A 355 -47.42 30.92 0.36
CA SER A 355 -47.48 30.89 -1.09
C SER A 355 -47.83 32.26 -1.69
N THR A 356 -48.53 33.11 -0.94
CA THR A 356 -48.97 34.44 -1.39
C THR A 356 -48.18 35.59 -0.76
N PRO A 357 -48.11 36.78 -1.40
CA PRO A 357 -47.50 37.97 -0.78
C PRO A 357 -48.17 38.38 0.54
N LYS A 358 -49.49 38.19 0.65
CA LYS A 358 -50.25 38.48 1.86
C LYS A 358 -49.81 37.57 3.01
N GLU A 359 -49.81 36.25 2.80
CA GLU A 359 -49.33 35.27 3.79
C GLU A 359 -47.87 35.56 4.18
N LYS A 360 -47.00 35.90 3.22
CA LYS A 360 -45.60 36.25 3.54
C LYS A 360 -45.50 37.46 4.46
N SER A 361 -46.38 38.45 4.29
CA SER A 361 -46.37 39.71 5.05
C SER A 361 -46.82 39.57 6.50
N GLU A 362 -47.65 38.57 6.81
CA GLU A 362 -48.11 38.27 8.17
C GLU A 362 -46.96 37.81 9.10
N PHE A 363 -45.88 37.30 8.50
CA PHE A 363 -44.68 36.84 9.21
C PHE A 363 -43.50 37.80 9.04
N TYR A 364 -43.75 39.09 8.77
CA TYR A 364 -42.70 40.12 8.79
C TYR A 364 -42.50 40.65 10.20
N ALA A 365 -41.25 40.75 10.62
CA ALA A 365 -40.92 41.42 11.86
C ALA A 365 -41.28 42.91 11.76
N ASP A 366 -41.89 43.45 12.83
CA ASP A 366 -42.30 44.85 12.90
C ASP A 366 -41.12 45.74 12.51
N SER A 367 -41.30 46.55 11.46
CA SER A 367 -40.38 47.59 10.97
C SER A 367 -39.67 48.40 12.09
N LYS A 368 -40.33 48.60 13.24
CA LYS A 368 -39.85 49.39 14.37
C LYS A 368 -39.08 48.59 15.42
N HIS A 369 -39.02 47.27 15.31
CA HIS A 369 -38.29 46.42 16.26
C HIS A 369 -36.79 46.76 16.24
N PRO A 370 -36.21 47.25 17.35
CA PRO A 370 -34.83 47.73 17.36
C PRO A 370 -33.79 46.60 17.44
N GLY A 371 -34.19 45.43 17.94
CA GLY A 371 -33.28 44.32 18.22
C GLY A 371 -32.92 43.49 16.98
N ARG A 372 -31.73 42.90 17.04
CA ARG A 372 -31.15 42.06 15.99
C ARG A 372 -30.41 40.92 16.68
N ALA A 373 -30.74 39.69 16.32
CA ALA A 373 -30.16 38.51 16.95
C ALA A 373 -28.64 38.52 16.70
N PRO A 374 -27.80 38.56 17.76
CA PRO A 374 -26.37 38.50 17.60
C PRO A 374 -25.97 37.10 17.10
N SER A 375 -25.16 37.03 16.04
CA SER A 375 -24.61 35.77 15.56
C SER A 375 -23.13 35.65 15.87
N ARG A 376 -22.70 34.49 16.36
CA ARG A 376 -21.30 34.18 16.66
C ARG A 376 -20.67 33.40 15.51
N LYS A 377 -19.57 33.93 14.97
CA LYS A 377 -18.80 33.23 13.94
C LYS A 377 -18.14 31.97 14.51
N ILE A 378 -18.18 30.88 13.76
CA ILE A 378 -17.54 29.60 14.04
C ILE A 378 -16.68 29.14 12.84
N GLY A 379 -15.76 28.20 13.07
CA GLY A 379 -14.83 27.69 12.05
C GLY A 379 -15.51 26.83 10.98
N PHE A 380 -14.88 26.71 9.81
CA PHE A 380 -15.38 25.86 8.72
C PHE A 380 -15.36 24.37 9.07
N ASP A 381 -14.41 23.99 9.92
CA ASP A 381 -14.17 22.65 10.49
C ASP A 381 -15.01 22.36 11.75
N SER A 382 -15.99 23.21 12.06
CA SER A 382 -16.84 23.07 13.24
C SER A 382 -17.60 21.75 13.24
N GLN A 383 -17.47 20.99 14.33
CA GLN A 383 -18.17 19.73 14.59
C GLN A 383 -19.55 19.93 15.24
N ASP A 384 -20.07 21.15 15.24
CA ASP A 384 -21.41 21.47 15.76
C ASP A 384 -22.50 20.75 14.96
N GLU A 385 -23.43 20.08 15.65
CA GLU A 385 -24.48 19.25 15.04
C GLU A 385 -25.33 20.01 14.00
N LEU A 386 -25.59 21.30 14.23
CA LEU A 386 -26.36 22.10 13.27
C LEU A 386 -25.56 22.39 12.00
N VAL A 387 -24.22 22.51 12.11
CA VAL A 387 -23.32 22.63 10.95
C VAL A 387 -23.36 21.33 10.15
N GLN A 388 -23.16 20.19 10.81
CA GLN A 388 -23.16 18.88 10.18
C GLN A 388 -24.51 18.59 9.49
N ALA A 389 -25.64 18.95 10.11
CA ALA A 389 -26.95 18.81 9.52
C ALA A 389 -27.12 19.62 8.21
N THR A 390 -26.55 20.82 8.11
CA THR A 390 -26.55 21.57 6.84
C THR A 390 -25.66 20.92 5.77
N GLN A 391 -24.54 20.32 6.16
CA GLN A 391 -23.65 19.60 5.24
C GLN A 391 -24.32 18.33 4.70
N ALA A 392 -24.95 17.53 5.56
CA ALA A 392 -25.77 16.38 5.17
C ALA A 392 -26.87 16.79 4.18
N ALA A 393 -27.53 17.93 4.40
CA ALA A 393 -28.55 18.45 3.48
C ALA A 393 -27.98 18.93 2.14
N ARG A 394 -26.71 19.35 2.08
CA ARG A 394 -26.02 19.63 0.81
C ARG A 394 -25.69 18.37 0.05
N ILE A 395 -25.20 17.33 0.74
CA ILE A 395 -24.92 16.02 0.16
C ILE A 395 -26.20 15.44 -0.45
N ALA A 396 -27.28 15.42 0.34
CA ALA A 396 -28.61 14.94 -0.08
C ALA A 396 -29.13 15.62 -1.36
N ARG A 397 -28.82 16.92 -1.52
CA ARG A 397 -29.33 17.76 -2.60
C ARG A 397 -28.33 18.02 -3.72
N ASP A 398 -27.11 17.50 -3.59
CA ASP A 398 -25.98 17.79 -4.47
C ASP A 398 -25.80 19.30 -4.78
N ASP A 399 -25.98 20.15 -3.75
CA ASP A 399 -26.02 21.60 -3.90
C ASP A 399 -24.77 22.27 -3.34
N TYR A 400 -23.92 22.79 -4.25
CA TYR A 400 -22.70 23.54 -3.94
C TYR A 400 -22.56 24.81 -4.79
N LYS A 401 -23.70 25.36 -5.26
CA LYS A 401 -23.73 26.46 -6.27
C LYS A 401 -24.15 27.82 -5.69
N GLY A 402 -24.14 27.98 -4.37
CA GLY A 402 -24.34 29.27 -3.69
C GLY A 402 -25.60 29.39 -2.82
N THR A 403 -26.48 28.39 -2.81
CA THR A 403 -27.63 28.34 -1.90
C THR A 403 -27.18 28.45 -0.44
N ASN A 404 -27.86 29.25 0.39
CA ASN A 404 -27.61 29.29 1.84
C ASN A 404 -28.43 28.22 2.54
N TYR A 405 -27.83 27.49 3.46
CA TYR A 405 -28.51 26.58 4.37
C TYR A 405 -28.53 27.15 5.80
N ALA A 406 -29.52 26.73 6.56
CA ALA A 406 -29.61 26.95 7.99
C ALA A 406 -30.13 25.67 8.64
N ALA A 407 -29.79 25.47 9.91
CA ALA A 407 -30.29 24.39 10.73
C ALA A 407 -30.72 24.98 12.08
N GLY A 408 -31.79 24.46 12.66
CA GLY A 408 -32.32 24.93 13.93
C GLY A 408 -32.63 23.77 14.87
N ARG A 409 -32.24 23.90 16.14
CA ARG A 409 -32.56 22.94 17.20
C ARG A 409 -33.98 23.21 17.71
N TYR A 410 -34.86 22.25 17.49
CA TYR A 410 -36.25 22.26 17.88
C TYR A 410 -36.48 21.24 18.99
N VAL A 411 -37.02 21.68 20.11
CA VAL A 411 -37.34 20.83 21.27
C VAL A 411 -38.85 20.72 21.36
N GLU A 412 -39.41 19.55 21.09
CA GLU A 412 -40.86 19.36 21.13
C GLU A 412 -41.38 19.38 22.59
N PRO A 413 -42.68 19.67 22.84
CA PRO A 413 -43.20 19.78 24.21
C PRO A 413 -42.97 18.56 25.12
N GLY A 414 -42.81 17.37 24.54
CA GLY A 414 -42.44 16.13 25.23
C GLY A 414 -40.95 16.00 25.59
N GLY A 415 -40.13 17.02 25.33
CA GLY A 415 -38.71 17.09 25.71
C GLY A 415 -37.76 16.71 24.58
N LYS A 416 -38.21 15.88 23.64
CA LYS A 416 -37.38 15.34 22.58
C LYS A 416 -36.84 16.39 21.62
N GLU A 417 -35.52 16.34 21.40
CA GLU A 417 -34.85 17.24 20.47
C GLU A 417 -34.93 16.77 19.01
N SER A 418 -34.87 17.73 18.09
CA SER A 418 -34.84 17.53 16.65
C SER A 418 -34.11 18.67 15.96
N ILE A 419 -33.51 18.40 14.80
CA ILE A 419 -32.84 19.41 13.98
C ILE A 419 -33.65 19.64 12.72
N LEU A 420 -34.05 20.89 12.47
CA LEU A 420 -34.78 21.30 11.28
C LEU A 420 -33.82 22.00 10.32
N VAL A 421 -33.65 21.47 9.11
CA VAL A 421 -32.75 22.03 8.09
C VAL A 421 -33.55 22.67 6.98
N GLY A 422 -33.28 23.95 6.71
CA GLY A 422 -33.90 24.72 5.65
C GLY A 422 -32.86 25.35 4.73
N TYR A 423 -33.26 25.61 3.48
CA TYR A 423 -32.40 26.25 2.49
C TYR A 423 -33.11 27.40 1.79
N SER A 424 -32.32 28.39 1.38
CA SER A 424 -32.83 29.59 0.71
C SER A 424 -33.45 29.23 -0.64
N ASN A 425 -34.62 29.79 -0.92
CA ASN A 425 -35.36 29.55 -2.15
C ASN A 425 -36.31 30.73 -2.45
N LYS A 426 -37.13 30.61 -3.51
CA LYS A 426 -38.09 31.67 -3.92
C LYS A 426 -39.11 32.07 -2.84
N ASN A 427 -39.32 31.22 -1.84
CA ASN A 427 -40.26 31.45 -0.76
C ASN A 427 -39.64 32.18 0.44
N GLY A 428 -38.30 32.14 0.61
CA GLY A 428 -37.61 32.86 1.68
C GLY A 428 -36.15 32.44 1.86
N HIS A 429 -35.44 33.16 2.74
CA HIS A 429 -34.12 32.77 3.22
C HIS A 429 -34.22 31.55 4.14
N SER A 430 -33.12 30.81 4.27
CA SER A 430 -33.05 29.52 4.98
C SER A 430 -33.56 29.58 6.42
N GLU A 431 -33.26 30.64 7.16
CA GLU A 431 -33.73 30.80 8.56
C GLU A 431 -35.26 30.89 8.62
N ARG A 432 -35.87 31.57 7.64
CA ARG A 432 -37.32 31.69 7.53
C ARG A 432 -37.99 30.40 7.08
N MET A 433 -37.28 29.55 6.35
CA MET A 433 -37.81 28.25 5.94
C MET A 433 -37.97 27.29 7.11
N ILE A 434 -37.15 27.44 8.17
CA ILE A 434 -37.30 26.70 9.42
C ILE A 434 -38.36 27.34 10.31
N GLY A 435 -38.27 28.66 10.52
CA GLY A 435 -39.09 29.30 11.57
C GLY A 435 -40.54 29.58 11.18
N ARG A 436 -40.89 29.71 9.90
CA ARG A 436 -42.29 29.97 9.48
C ARG A 436 -43.26 28.83 9.80
N PRO A 437 -42.95 27.55 9.52
CA PRO A 437 -43.77 26.44 9.99
C PRO A 437 -44.03 26.49 11.51
N LEU A 438 -43.01 26.86 12.29
CA LEU A 438 -43.13 26.97 13.74
C LEU A 438 -44.05 28.12 14.14
N LEU A 439 -43.86 29.31 13.56
CA LEU A 439 -44.67 30.49 13.85
C LEU A 439 -46.14 30.30 13.47
N HIS A 440 -46.40 29.70 12.31
CA HIS A 440 -47.76 29.44 11.84
C HIS A 440 -48.54 28.56 12.82
N ASN A 441 -47.85 27.66 13.52
CA ASN A 441 -48.46 26.68 14.42
C ASN A 441 -48.22 27.01 15.91
N GLY A 442 -47.74 28.21 16.24
CA GLY A 442 -47.54 28.64 17.62
C GLY A 442 -46.45 27.86 18.38
N LYS A 443 -45.40 27.41 17.67
CA LYS A 443 -44.29 26.59 18.19
C LYS A 443 -42.95 27.35 18.23
N GLN A 444 -42.95 28.67 18.10
CA GLN A 444 -41.73 29.47 18.05
C GLN A 444 -40.85 29.35 19.30
N ASP A 445 -41.46 29.14 20.48
CA ASP A 445 -40.72 29.01 21.74
C ASP A 445 -39.90 27.72 21.85
N ASN A 446 -40.13 26.78 20.95
CA ASN A 446 -39.47 25.47 20.93
C ASN A 446 -38.19 25.48 20.08
N LEU A 447 -37.90 26.56 19.36
CA LEU A 447 -36.62 26.73 18.66
C LEU A 447 -35.60 27.33 19.62
N THR A 448 -34.55 26.58 19.95
CA THR A 448 -33.58 26.94 20.99
C THR A 448 -32.27 27.49 20.43
N GLU A 449 -31.87 27.03 19.25
CA GLU A 449 -30.62 27.41 18.59
C GLU A 449 -30.79 27.44 17.07
N VAL A 450 -30.07 28.36 16.39
CA VAL A 450 -30.03 28.44 14.93
C VAL A 450 -28.59 28.60 14.45
N PHE A 451 -28.18 27.72 13.54
CA PHE A 451 -27.02 27.90 12.69
C PHE A 451 -27.46 28.37 11.31
N THR A 452 -26.72 29.31 10.72
CA THR A 452 -26.87 29.69 9.31
C THR A 452 -25.50 29.79 8.66
N GLU A 453 -25.34 29.30 7.43
CA GLU A 453 -24.01 29.28 6.84
C GLU A 453 -23.43 30.68 6.65
N ARG A 454 -24.26 31.60 6.16
CA ARG A 454 -23.94 33.03 6.09
C ARG A 454 -24.52 33.76 7.28
N GLU A 455 -23.81 34.75 7.81
CA GLU A 455 -24.36 35.57 8.90
C GLU A 455 -25.76 36.11 8.55
N PRO A 456 -26.71 36.14 9.51
CA PRO A 456 -28.07 36.59 9.23
C PRO A 456 -28.11 37.99 8.61
N CYS A 457 -28.88 38.13 7.53
CA CYS A 457 -29.02 39.39 6.81
C CYS A 457 -29.48 40.54 7.74
N ARG A 458 -28.76 41.66 7.70
CA ARG A 458 -29.08 42.94 8.36
C ARG A 458 -29.80 43.92 7.44
N LYS A 459 -29.93 43.59 6.15
CA LYS A 459 -30.65 44.36 5.11
C LYS A 459 -31.74 43.48 4.50
N ASN A 460 -32.77 44.10 3.93
CA ASN A 460 -33.98 43.44 3.40
C ASN A 460 -33.71 42.13 2.62
N PRO A 461 -34.35 41.00 2.99
CA PRO A 461 -35.09 40.78 4.23
C PRO A 461 -34.16 40.71 5.46
N GLU A 462 -34.47 41.47 6.51
CA GLU A 462 -33.65 41.49 7.74
C GLU A 462 -33.86 40.22 8.59
N CYS A 463 -33.13 39.15 8.28
CA CYS A 463 -33.17 37.88 9.03
C CYS A 463 -32.74 38.06 10.50
N ALA A 464 -31.72 38.87 10.79
CA ALA A 464 -31.26 39.09 12.17
C ALA A 464 -32.36 39.69 13.06
N ARG A 465 -33.07 40.70 12.53
CA ARG A 465 -34.22 41.33 13.20
C ARG A 465 -35.42 40.41 13.29
N TRP A 466 -35.61 39.58 12.26
CA TRP A 466 -36.69 38.59 12.23
C TRP A 466 -36.52 37.49 13.28
N LEU A 467 -35.30 36.99 13.46
CA LEU A 467 -34.97 36.03 14.51
C LEU A 467 -35.20 36.65 15.91
N ASP A 468 -34.77 37.90 16.11
CA ASP A 468 -34.92 38.60 17.40
C ASP A 468 -36.38 38.93 17.75
N PHE A 469 -37.20 39.23 16.75
CA PHE A 469 -38.60 39.62 16.95
C PHE A 469 -39.51 38.43 17.31
N TYR A 470 -39.26 37.26 16.71
CA TYR A 470 -40.18 36.12 16.78
C TYR A 470 -39.74 35.02 17.74
N PHE A 471 -38.46 34.94 18.07
CA PHE A 471 -37.89 33.85 18.87
C PHE A 471 -37.35 34.38 20.19
N LYS A 472 -37.05 33.47 21.13
CA LYS A 472 -36.67 33.80 22.51
C LYS A 472 -35.57 34.86 22.58
N GLN A 473 -35.70 35.77 23.55
CA GLN A 473 -34.61 36.67 23.94
C GLN A 473 -33.41 35.81 24.39
N ASN A 474 -32.29 35.90 23.69
CA ASN A 474 -31.06 35.11 23.84
C ASN A 474 -30.99 33.75 23.11
N MET A 475 -31.78 33.52 22.07
CA MET A 475 -31.55 32.39 21.15
C MET A 475 -30.09 32.39 20.65
N LYS A 476 -29.39 31.25 20.76
CA LYS A 476 -28.02 31.11 20.26
C LYS A 476 -28.06 31.10 18.74
N VAL A 477 -27.38 32.05 18.12
CA VAL A 477 -27.24 32.11 16.65
C VAL A 477 -25.77 32.01 16.29
N THR A 478 -25.43 31.11 15.36
CA THR A 478 -24.06 30.90 14.88
C THR A 478 -23.97 30.94 13.36
N HIS A 479 -22.80 31.28 12.84
CA HIS A 479 -22.54 31.29 11.39
C HIS A 479 -21.09 30.96 11.03
N VAL A 480 -20.84 30.43 9.83
CA VAL A 480 -19.46 30.12 9.37
C VAL A 480 -18.88 31.21 8.47
N ALA A 481 -19.71 31.84 7.63
CA ALA A 481 -19.28 32.82 6.64
C ALA A 481 -19.87 34.21 6.93
N ASP A 482 -19.01 35.20 7.08
CA ASP A 482 -19.43 36.60 7.15
C ASP A 482 -20.01 37.02 5.78
N TYR A 483 -21.13 37.74 5.86
CA TYR A 483 -21.90 38.25 4.73
C TYR A 483 -21.67 39.74 4.54
N TYR A 484 -21.12 40.44 5.53
CA TYR A 484 -20.80 41.86 5.50
C TYR A 484 -19.29 42.05 5.68
N THR A 485 -18.72 42.89 4.82
CA THR A 485 -17.39 43.46 5.00
C THR A 485 -17.34 44.36 6.25
N PRO A 486 -16.15 44.67 6.79
CA PRO A 486 -16.00 45.67 7.86
C PRO A 486 -16.66 47.02 7.55
N GLU A 487 -16.75 47.39 6.26
CA GLU A 487 -17.40 48.60 5.77
C GLU A 487 -18.94 48.46 5.59
N GLY A 488 -19.53 47.32 5.95
CA GLY A 488 -20.99 47.09 5.91
C GLY A 488 -21.58 46.81 4.51
N LYS A 489 -20.74 46.49 3.53
CA LYS A 489 -21.17 46.01 2.19
C LYS A 489 -21.32 44.49 2.20
N THR A 490 -22.34 43.98 1.51
CA THR A 490 -22.58 42.54 1.38
C THR A 490 -21.51 41.87 0.51
N THR A 491 -21.06 40.67 0.89
CA THR A 491 -20.06 39.87 0.18
C THR A 491 -20.38 38.38 0.26
N ASN A 492 -20.00 37.62 -0.76
CA ASN A 492 -20.09 36.15 -0.78
C ASN A 492 -18.71 35.47 -0.69
N THR A 493 -17.64 36.23 -0.43
CA THR A 493 -16.27 35.72 -0.46
C THR A 493 -16.06 34.57 0.51
N GLU A 494 -16.49 34.72 1.78
CA GLU A 494 -16.32 33.65 2.76
C GLU A 494 -17.23 32.45 2.50
N HIS A 495 -18.47 32.68 2.06
CA HIS A 495 -19.38 31.58 1.70
C HIS A 495 -18.83 30.79 0.52
N THR A 496 -18.22 31.45 -0.46
CA THR A 496 -17.58 30.77 -1.59
C THR A 496 -16.41 29.90 -1.12
N LYS A 497 -15.59 30.40 -0.18
CA LYS A 497 -14.51 29.60 0.43
C LYS A 497 -15.04 28.40 1.21
N TYR A 498 -16.11 28.60 1.98
CA TYR A 498 -16.78 27.52 2.69
C TYR A 498 -17.31 26.44 1.73
N LEU A 499 -17.94 26.84 0.62
CA LEU A 499 -18.40 25.89 -0.40
C LEU A 499 -17.25 25.15 -1.09
N SER A 500 -16.13 25.82 -1.38
CA SER A 500 -14.94 25.16 -1.92
C SER A 500 -14.37 24.13 -0.93
N HIS A 501 -14.30 24.48 0.35
CA HIS A 501 -13.90 23.57 1.41
C HIS A 501 -14.83 22.35 1.50
N LEU A 502 -16.15 22.55 1.48
CA LEU A 502 -17.11 21.44 1.50
C LEU A 502 -17.04 20.56 0.24
N LYS A 503 -16.76 21.12 -0.94
CA LYS A 503 -16.61 20.32 -2.17
C LYS A 503 -15.43 19.36 -2.07
N GLU A 504 -14.30 19.86 -1.55
CA GLU A 504 -13.13 19.04 -1.29
C GLU A 504 -13.45 17.96 -0.24
N LEU A 505 -14.06 18.36 0.88
CA LEU A 505 -14.44 17.45 1.97
C LEU A 505 -15.43 16.36 1.54
N HIS A 506 -16.40 16.68 0.68
CA HIS A 506 -17.44 15.76 0.24
C HIS A 506 -17.12 15.05 -1.09
N GLY A 507 -15.96 15.32 -1.70
CA GLY A 507 -15.54 14.72 -2.99
C GLY A 507 -16.41 15.12 -4.19
N LYS A 508 -16.74 16.41 -4.34
CA LYS A 508 -17.72 16.95 -5.31
C LYS A 508 -17.15 17.91 -6.36
#